data_AF-A0A9D6YSX8-F1
#
_entry.id   AF-A0A9D6YSX8-F1
#
_cell.length_a   1.000
_cell.length_b   1.000
_cell.length_c   1.000
_cell.angle_alpha   90.00
_cell.angle_beta   90.00
_cell.angle_gamma   90.00
#
_symmetry.space_group_name_H-M   'P 1'
#
loop_
_entity.id
_entity.type
_entity.pdbx_description
1 polymer ?
#
loop_
_entity_poly.entity_id
_entity_poly.type
_entity_poly.pdbx_seq_one_letter_code
_entity_poly.pdbx_strand_id
1 'polypeptide(L)'
;MRGQLAMMAVAPDWIDDVAQEAFIEAFKSLAAYDPQRPFAGWLRGVTRNVALCHVQKTASESKARQGATAELLRRQSERAVCGEADADPGLAKLRRCLDRLPAETRALLDQRYVEERSSGEIARLRGCSA
;
A
#
# COMPACT_ATOMS: atom_id res chain seq x y z
N MET A 1 -8.64 31.67 -10.73
CA MET A 1 -8.33 30.81 -9.56
C MET A 1 -8.06 29.37 -9.97
N ARG A 2 -8.99 28.64 -10.60
CA ARG A 2 -8.79 27.24 -11.08
C ARG A 2 -7.48 27.01 -11.85
N GLY A 3 -7.19 27.84 -12.86
CA GLY A 3 -5.94 27.72 -13.62
C GLY A 3 -4.67 27.93 -12.78
N GLN A 4 -4.72 28.79 -11.76
CA GLN A 4 -3.60 28.96 -10.82
C GLN A 4 -3.40 27.70 -9.97
N LEU A 5 -4.49 27.07 -9.49
CA LEU A 5 -4.43 25.85 -8.70
C LEU A 5 -3.85 24.67 -9.49
N ALA A 6 -4.26 24.51 -10.75
CA ALA A 6 -3.69 23.51 -11.65
C ALA A 6 -2.17 23.69 -11.82
N MET A 7 -1.70 24.93 -11.98
CA MET A 7 -0.27 25.26 -12.06
C MET A 7 0.49 25.01 -10.74
N MET A 8 -0.21 24.96 -9.62
CA MET A 8 0.37 24.73 -8.29
C MET A 8 0.38 23.24 -7.88
N ALA A 9 0.25 22.33 -8.85
CA ALA A 9 0.25 20.89 -8.64
C ALA A 9 -0.87 20.37 -7.72
N VAL A 10 -1.98 21.10 -7.62
CA VAL A 10 -3.22 20.57 -7.05
C VAL A 10 -3.78 19.54 -8.04
N ALA A 11 -4.08 18.34 -7.56
CA ALA A 11 -4.63 17.29 -8.39
C ALA A 11 -5.98 17.73 -9.01
N PRO A 12 -6.29 17.36 -10.27
CA PRO A 12 -7.48 17.85 -10.98
C PRO A 12 -8.78 17.73 -10.19
N ASP A 13 -8.99 16.60 -9.53
CA ASP A 13 -10.19 16.29 -8.75
C ASP A 13 -10.34 17.17 -7.50
N TRP A 14 -9.25 17.75 -7.00
CA TRP A 14 -9.23 18.60 -5.81
C TRP A 14 -9.26 20.10 -6.13
N ILE A 15 -9.23 20.49 -7.41
CA ILE A 15 -9.15 21.91 -7.79
C ILE A 15 -10.37 22.69 -7.27
N ASP A 16 -11.57 22.13 -7.38
CA ASP A 16 -12.80 22.80 -6.94
C ASP A 16 -12.87 22.92 -5.41
N ASP A 17 -12.47 21.87 -4.69
CA ASP A 17 -12.46 21.87 -3.23
C ASP A 17 -11.46 22.89 -2.68
N VAL A 18 -10.25 22.93 -3.23
CA VAL A 18 -9.21 23.89 -2.82
C VAL A 18 -9.61 25.32 -3.21
N ALA A 19 -10.31 25.51 -4.34
CA ALA A 19 -10.85 26.82 -4.71
C ALA A 19 -11.93 27.28 -3.73
N GLN A 20 -12.82 26.38 -3.30
CA GLN A 20 -13.85 26.68 -2.31
C GLN A 20 -13.22 27.07 -0.97
N GLU A 21 -12.24 26.31 -0.49
CA GLU A 21 -11.50 26.62 0.73
C GLU A 21 -10.80 27.98 0.63
N ALA A 22 -10.18 28.28 -0.51
CA ALA A 22 -9.57 29.59 -0.76
C ALA A 22 -10.58 30.75 -0.71
N PHE A 23 -11.80 30.55 -1.21
CA PHE A 23 -12.86 31.57 -1.11
C PHE A 23 -13.36 31.75 0.33
N ILE A 24 -13.51 30.67 1.08
CA ILE A 24 -13.89 30.73 2.49
C ILE A 24 -12.82 31.49 3.28
N GLU A 25 -11.55 31.19 3.04
CA GLU A 25 -10.45 31.87 3.73
C GLU A 25 -10.31 33.34 3.31
N ALA A 26 -10.54 33.65 2.04
CA ALA A 26 -10.59 35.02 1.56
C ALA A 26 -11.74 35.79 2.24
N PHE A 27 -12.92 35.19 2.36
CA PHE A 27 -14.05 35.83 3.03
C PHE A 27 -13.77 36.13 4.51
N LYS A 28 -13.18 35.17 5.24
CA LYS A 28 -12.77 35.36 6.64
C LYS A 28 -11.73 36.47 6.82
N SER A 29 -10.78 36.55 5.88
CA SER A 29 -9.69 37.53 5.93
C SER A 29 -10.04 38.88 5.29
N LEU A 30 -11.25 39.02 4.73
CA LEU A 30 -11.68 40.22 4.02
C LEU A 30 -11.69 41.47 4.90
N ALA A 31 -12.00 41.33 6.19
CA ALA A 31 -12.00 42.46 7.13
C ALA A 31 -10.60 43.07 7.35
N ALA A 32 -9.54 42.29 7.11
CA ALA A 32 -8.15 42.74 7.22
C ALA A 32 -7.55 43.15 5.86
N TYR A 33 -8.33 43.09 4.79
CA TYR A 33 -7.87 43.48 3.46
C TYR A 33 -7.72 45.00 3.36
N ASP A 34 -6.54 45.44 2.92
CA ASP A 34 -6.23 46.84 2.62
C ASP A 34 -6.72 47.21 1.21
N PRO A 35 -7.74 48.08 1.06
CA PRO A 35 -8.29 48.47 -0.23
C PRO A 35 -7.32 49.26 -1.12
N GLN A 36 -6.21 49.78 -0.55
CA GLN A 36 -5.17 50.44 -1.34
C GLN A 36 -4.36 49.46 -2.19
N ARG A 37 -4.44 48.16 -1.90
CA ARG A 37 -3.78 47.10 -2.68
C ARG A 37 -4.70 46.55 -3.77
N PRO A 38 -4.19 45.93 -4.83
CA PRO A 38 -5.03 45.28 -5.83
C PRO A 38 -5.70 44.00 -5.27
N PHE A 39 -7.03 43.96 -5.28
CA PHE A 39 -7.82 42.84 -4.77
C PHE A 39 -7.42 41.50 -5.39
N ALA A 40 -7.24 41.47 -6.72
CA ALA A 40 -6.84 40.26 -7.42
C ALA A 40 -5.45 39.75 -6.98
N GLY A 41 -4.54 40.65 -6.61
CA GLY A 41 -3.22 40.28 -6.09
C GLY A 41 -3.30 39.65 -4.70
N TRP A 42 -4.09 40.26 -3.82
CA TRP A 42 -4.38 39.73 -2.49
C TRP A 42 -5.06 38.36 -2.55
N LEU A 43 -6.11 38.22 -3.36
CA LEU A 43 -6.85 36.96 -3.53
C LEU A 43 -5.94 35.85 -4.08
N ARG A 44 -5.06 36.15 -5.05
CA ARG A 44 -4.05 35.19 -5.53
C ARG A 44 -3.10 34.73 -4.42
N GLY A 45 -2.77 35.63 -3.49
CA GLY A 45 -1.97 35.31 -2.30
C GLY A 45 -2.70 34.33 -1.37
N VAL A 46 -3.98 34.58 -1.08
CA VAL A 46 -4.82 33.66 -0.29
C VAL A 46 -4.90 32.30 -0.97
N THR A 47 -5.25 32.25 -2.26
CA THR A 47 -5.29 31.00 -3.04
C THR A 47 -3.97 30.25 -2.99
N ARG A 48 -2.83 30.95 -3.13
CA ARG A 48 -1.50 30.34 -3.07
C ARG A 48 -1.25 29.69 -1.71
N ASN A 49 -1.59 30.36 -0.62
CA ASN A 49 -1.36 29.84 0.73
C ASN A 49 -2.17 28.57 0.99
N VAL A 50 -3.47 28.59 0.62
CA VAL A 50 -4.35 27.41 0.76
C VAL A 50 -3.85 26.25 -0.10
N ALA A 51 -3.49 26.50 -1.36
CA ALA A 51 -2.97 25.47 -2.26
C ALA A 51 -1.66 24.84 -1.74
N LEU A 52 -0.72 25.65 -1.22
CA LEU A 52 0.52 25.12 -0.64
C LEU A 52 0.26 24.26 0.60
N CYS A 53 -0.65 24.68 1.48
CA CYS A 53 -1.07 23.90 2.64
C CYS A 53 -1.64 22.55 2.20
N HIS A 54 -2.56 22.55 1.23
CA HIS A 54 -3.16 21.34 0.69
C HIS A 54 -2.09 20.39 0.11
N VAL A 55 -1.21 20.88 -0.77
CA VAL A 55 -0.17 20.05 -1.40
C VAL A 55 0.80 19.46 -0.35
N GLN A 56 1.21 20.24 0.66
CA GLN A 56 2.08 19.75 1.74
C GLN A 56 1.41 18.67 2.59
N LYS A 57 0.12 18.86 2.91
CA LYS A 57 -0.66 17.88 3.67
C LYS A 57 -0.79 16.58 2.89
N THR A 58 -1.20 16.64 1.63
CA THR A 58 -1.37 15.46 0.77
C THR A 58 -0.06 14.72 0.54
N ALA A 59 1.06 15.44 0.36
CA ALA A 59 2.38 14.84 0.26
C ALA A 59 2.80 14.11 1.55
N SER A 60 2.50 14.69 2.72
CA SER A 60 2.81 14.08 4.01
C SER A 60 1.98 12.83 4.27
N GLU A 61 0.68 12.87 3.97
CA GLU A 61 -0.22 11.71 4.08
C GLU A 61 0.17 10.58 3.12
N SER A 62 0.61 10.92 1.90
CA SER A 62 1.10 9.95 0.92
C SER A 62 2.34 9.23 1.44
N LYS A 63 3.32 9.98 1.96
CA LYS A 63 4.54 9.40 2.58
C LYS A 63 4.21 8.52 3.78
N ALA A 64 3.29 8.97 4.65
CA ALA A 64 2.87 8.18 5.81
C ALA A 64 2.18 6.86 5.38
N ARG A 65 1.31 6.92 4.36
CA ARG A 65 0.68 5.71 3.78
C ARG A 65 1.70 4.76 3.20
N GLN A 66 2.65 5.25 2.41
CA GLN A 66 3.73 4.42 1.85
C GLN A 66 4.56 3.74 2.95
N GLY A 67 4.91 4.47 4.00
CA GLY A 67 5.62 3.91 5.16
C GLY A 67 4.81 2.82 5.88
N ALA A 68 3.51 3.05 6.09
CA ALA A 68 2.62 2.07 6.70
C ALA A 68 2.45 0.82 5.83
N THR A 69 2.34 0.96 4.51
CA THR A 69 2.29 -0.17 3.57
C THR A 69 3.60 -0.95 3.58
N ALA A 70 4.75 -0.28 3.56
CA ALA A 70 6.05 -0.93 3.64
C ALA A 70 6.23 -1.71 4.95
N GLU A 71 5.79 -1.14 6.08
CA GLU A 71 5.82 -1.82 7.38
C GLU A 71 4.86 -3.02 7.44
N LEU A 72 3.67 -2.93 6.84
CA LEU A 72 2.75 -4.07 6.71
C LEU A 72 3.36 -5.20 5.88
N LEU A 73 3.99 -4.88 4.74
CA LEU A 73 4.67 -5.85 3.88
C LEU A 73 5.85 -6.49 4.62
N ARG A 74 6.64 -5.69 5.36
CA ARG A 74 7.73 -6.20 6.21
C ARG A 74 7.20 -7.19 7.26
N ARG A 75 6.15 -6.82 8.00
CA ARG A 75 5.53 -7.73 8.99
C ARG A 75 4.97 -9.01 8.37
N GLN A 76 4.40 -8.94 7.18
CA GLN A 76 3.94 -10.13 6.45
C GLN A 76 5.11 -11.02 6.04
N SER A 77 6.21 -10.44 5.56
CA SER A 77 7.42 -11.20 5.24
C SER A 77 8.06 -11.83 6.48
N GLU A 78 8.09 -11.12 7.61
CA GLU A 78 8.62 -11.64 8.88
C GLU A 78 7.77 -12.77 9.44
N ARG A 79 6.43 -12.69 9.35
CA ARG A 79 5.54 -13.79 9.69
C ARG A 79 5.72 -15.01 8.80
N ALA A 80 5.97 -14.79 7.51
CA ALA A 80 6.24 -15.87 6.55
C ALA A 80 7.59 -16.55 6.82
N VAL A 81 8.61 -15.79 7.24
CA VAL A 81 9.96 -16.31 7.56
C VAL A 81 10.02 -16.98 8.93
N CYS A 82 9.28 -16.48 9.93
CA CYS A 82 9.27 -17.03 11.29
C CYS A 82 8.34 -18.26 11.46
N GLY A 83 7.73 -18.79 10.39
CA GLY A 83 6.91 -20.00 10.47
C GLY A 83 5.55 -19.81 11.17
N GLU A 84 5.15 -18.59 11.50
CA GLU A 84 3.82 -18.29 12.09
C GLU A 84 2.66 -18.49 11.11
N ALA A 85 2.94 -18.94 9.87
CA ALA A 85 1.95 -19.54 8.98
C ALA A 85 1.30 -20.80 9.57
N ASP A 86 1.79 -21.33 10.69
CA ASP A 86 1.14 -22.38 11.49
C ASP A 86 -0.17 -21.95 12.19
N ALA A 87 -0.58 -20.68 12.06
CA ALA A 87 -1.89 -20.22 12.54
C ALA A 87 -3.07 -20.63 11.62
N ASP A 88 -2.82 -21.32 10.49
CA ASP A 88 -3.90 -21.95 9.72
C ASP A 88 -4.22 -23.33 10.30
N PRO A 89 -5.41 -23.52 10.92
CA PRO A 89 -5.82 -24.82 11.46
C PRO A 89 -5.82 -25.94 10.42
N GLY A 90 -5.94 -25.61 9.13
CA GLY A 90 -5.84 -26.54 8.02
C GLY A 90 -4.43 -27.08 7.83
N LEU A 91 -3.42 -26.22 7.92
CA LEU A 91 -2.01 -26.59 7.76
C LEU A 91 -1.52 -27.49 8.90
N ALA A 92 -1.93 -27.18 10.13
CA ALA A 92 -1.64 -28.00 11.30
C ALA A 92 -2.27 -29.40 11.22
N LYS A 93 -3.49 -29.51 10.69
CA LYS A 93 -4.15 -30.81 10.42
C LYS A 93 -3.43 -31.58 9.33
N LEU A 94 -3.04 -30.92 8.25
CA LEU A 94 -2.29 -31.53 7.15
C LEU A 94 -0.96 -32.09 7.63
N ARG A 95 -0.20 -31.33 8.44
CA ARG A 95 1.05 -31.78 9.05
C ARG A 95 0.86 -33.07 9.85
N ARG A 96 -0.18 -33.13 10.70
CA ARG A 96 -0.53 -34.34 11.46
C ARG A 96 -0.92 -35.51 10.57
N CYS A 97 -1.58 -35.27 9.44
CA CYS A 97 -1.87 -36.32 8.46
C CYS A 97 -0.58 -36.85 7.81
N LEU A 98 0.34 -35.95 7.44
CA LEU A 98 1.66 -36.29 6.88
C LEU A 98 2.55 -37.07 7.88
N ASP A 99 2.47 -36.74 9.17
CA ASP A 99 3.21 -37.46 10.22
C ASP A 99 2.67 -38.87 10.50
N ARG A 100 1.42 -39.16 10.11
CA ARG A 100 0.81 -40.49 10.26
C ARG A 100 1.05 -41.40 9.05
N LEU A 101 1.64 -40.89 7.98
CA LEU A 101 1.95 -41.68 6.80
C LEU A 101 3.17 -42.58 7.06
N PRO A 102 3.18 -43.81 6.51
CA PRO A 102 4.37 -44.65 6.52
C PRO A 102 5.56 -43.91 5.89
N ALA A 103 6.76 -44.17 6.41
CA ALA A 103 7.99 -43.48 6.00
C ALA A 103 8.23 -43.52 4.48
N GLU A 104 7.90 -44.64 3.84
CA GLU A 104 8.02 -44.78 2.38
C GLU A 104 7.07 -43.85 1.62
N THR A 105 5.81 -43.76 2.02
CA THR A 105 4.83 -42.87 1.37
C THR A 105 5.16 -41.40 1.59
N ARG A 106 5.66 -41.04 2.78
CA ARG A 106 6.13 -39.68 3.06
C ARG A 106 7.33 -39.31 2.18
N ALA A 107 8.28 -40.22 2.04
CA ALA A 107 9.46 -39.99 1.20
C ALA A 107 9.09 -39.83 -0.30
N LEU A 108 8.04 -40.52 -0.78
CA LEU A 108 7.53 -40.30 -2.14
C LEU A 108 6.92 -38.91 -2.32
N LEU A 109 6.18 -38.43 -1.30
CA LEU A 109 5.59 -37.09 -1.31
C LEU A 109 6.68 -36.02 -1.25
N ASP A 110 7.70 -36.18 -0.41
CA ASP A 110 8.83 -35.24 -0.33
C ASP A 110 9.59 -35.16 -1.66
N GLN A 111 9.88 -36.32 -2.28
CA GLN A 111 10.53 -36.35 -3.59
C GLN A 111 9.73 -35.64 -4.69
N ARG A 112 8.39 -35.70 -4.63
CA ARG A 112 7.52 -35.05 -5.62
C ARG A 112 7.31 -33.56 -5.35
N TYR A 113 7.03 -33.19 -4.10
CA TYR A 113 6.50 -31.87 -3.75
C TYR A 113 7.54 -30.95 -3.08
N VAL A 114 8.62 -31.50 -2.54
CA VAL A 114 9.73 -30.72 -1.95
C VAL A 114 10.92 -30.70 -2.90
N GLU A 115 11.25 -31.85 -3.50
CA GLU A 115 12.37 -31.98 -4.45
C GLU A 115 11.93 -31.81 -5.92
N GLU A 116 10.64 -31.54 -6.17
CA GLU A 116 10.04 -31.30 -7.50
C GLU A 116 10.31 -32.38 -8.57
N ARG A 117 10.56 -33.63 -8.18
CA ARG A 117 10.87 -34.71 -9.12
C ARG A 117 9.62 -35.22 -9.84
N SER A 118 9.79 -35.64 -11.10
CA SER A 118 8.72 -36.28 -11.86
C SER A 118 8.41 -37.70 -11.39
N SER A 119 7.18 -38.18 -11.61
CA SER A 119 6.78 -39.55 -11.22
C SER A 119 7.69 -40.63 -11.81
N GLY A 120 8.15 -40.42 -13.06
CA GLY A 120 9.05 -41.35 -13.74
C GLY A 120 10.49 -41.33 -13.21
N GLU A 121 10.94 -40.23 -12.60
CA GLU A 121 12.24 -40.16 -11.91
C GLU A 121 12.17 -40.84 -10.54
N ILE A 122 11.06 -40.65 -9.83
CA ILE A 122 10.81 -41.28 -8.53
C ILE A 122 10.73 -42.81 -8.69
N ALA A 123 9.98 -43.30 -9.69
CA ALA A 123 9.86 -44.74 -10.00
C ALA A 123 11.22 -45.37 -10.34
N ARG A 124 12.02 -44.70 -11.18
CA ARG A 124 13.39 -45.13 -11.51
C ARG A 124 14.30 -45.18 -10.28
N LEU A 125 14.21 -44.19 -9.40
CA LEU A 125 15.02 -44.13 -8.18
C LEU A 125 14.68 -45.27 -7.19
N ARG A 126 13.42 -45.72 -7.19
CA ARG A 126 12.90 -46.75 -6.29
C ARG A 126 12.92 -48.16 -6.88
N GLY A 127 13.33 -48.31 -8.16
CA GLY A 127 13.38 -49.61 -8.84
C GLY A 127 12.02 -50.20 -9.18
N CYS A 128 10.97 -49.38 -9.24
CA CYS A 128 9.62 -49.80 -9.61
C CYS A 128 9.28 -49.35 -11.03
N SER A 129 8.53 -50.16 -11.79
CA SER A 129 7.92 -49.69 -13.04
C SER A 129 6.84 -48.66 -12.72
N ALA A 130 6.78 -47.60 -13.52
CA ALA A 130 5.82 -46.50 -13.38
C ALA A 130 4.36 -46.95 -13.51
#